data_AF-A0AAN1WI83-F1
#
_entry.id   AF-A0AAN1WI83-F1
#
_cell.length_a   1.000
_cell.length_b   1.000
_cell.length_c   1.000
_cell.angle_alpha   90.00
_cell.angle_beta   90.00
_cell.angle_gamma   90.00
#
_symmetry.space_group_name_H-M   'P 1'
#
loop_
_entity.id
_entity.type
_entity.pdbx_description
1 polymer ?
#
loop_
_entity_poly.entity_id
_entity_poly.type
_entity_poly.pdbx_seq_one_letter_code
_entity_poly.pdbx_strand_id
1 'polypeptide(L)'
;MTLSVPPSRLKRHLLLWLALLLTHVGQAQALNRTEFGQNPYPIWSPLSFFERQTVGERHAAEAGDPDALLALYIMASGRYSVDDYLAIKKQIDTFINTLQTRTDGMLDPWQQGELLNGAMHHTFFKAPNPKKTSSDNEKQANNKPPNNYDLDQSALTGIFQQHTFNCISSSLLYAVLARHLNFNGRGVMLPSHAFIQLDFDDGKSAEVETTSPKGYDKHHDAEFYQRAAEAWFNPRGLAPSTYEDYLNRELIPFWQLGTRNMLHQHTHPNRMNDVDRGRLAEISAFIDPRHEPAQINRMHYYTTEASALAEKKQWQDLTRLLETVLEQLSLDTASFSHNEQLQNSFFWLHLLAIEAYSQRLDLDATLNAIDRANNLAYTDERLSRVKNRSVDALNTLLKNTVSKEDFDSGLDAITAIEMIISDHPQFIQILEWFYNQWAKFYWNSQSWPDAVATLEDYLAQPYLPSDISQTQKNLASAYKNWVLYEIDYNNLKSAKAIALQCEMQHLEAQICKAAKDEVAIANTKHTMLKPHTH
;
A
#
# COMPACT_ATOMS: atom_id res chain seq x y z
N MET A 1 -43.81 -10.25 19.52
CA MET A 1 -43.17 -11.56 19.37
C MET A 1 -41.69 -11.31 19.12
N THR A 2 -40.88 -11.48 20.16
CA THR A 2 -39.42 -11.30 20.15
C THR A 2 -38.77 -12.62 19.77
N LEU A 3 -38.11 -12.68 18.62
CA LEU A 3 -37.31 -13.83 18.20
C LEU A 3 -35.84 -13.55 18.54
N SER A 4 -35.32 -14.31 19.50
CA SER A 4 -33.92 -14.39 19.87
C SER A 4 -33.16 -15.28 18.89
N VAL A 5 -32.03 -14.81 18.37
CA VAL A 5 -31.10 -15.60 17.56
C VAL A 5 -29.89 -15.98 18.43
N PRO A 6 -29.44 -17.25 18.45
CA PRO A 6 -28.39 -17.70 19.37
C PRO A 6 -26.97 -17.30 18.90
N PRO A 7 -26.06 -16.96 19.83
CA PRO A 7 -24.75 -16.35 19.53
C PRO A 7 -23.65 -17.34 19.09
N SER A 8 -23.98 -18.57 18.67
CA SER A 8 -22.99 -19.63 18.48
C SER A 8 -22.45 -19.81 17.05
N ARG A 9 -22.90 -19.01 16.06
CA ARG A 9 -22.42 -19.10 14.67
C ARG A 9 -21.37 -18.07 14.24
N LEU A 10 -21.19 -16.96 14.99
CA LEU A 10 -20.18 -15.94 14.63
C LEU A 10 -18.74 -16.35 14.95
N LYS A 11 -18.49 -17.22 15.95
CA LYS A 11 -17.12 -17.56 16.38
C LYS A 11 -16.37 -18.55 15.48
N ARG A 12 -17.04 -19.24 14.54
CA ARG A 12 -16.38 -20.19 13.62
C ARG A 12 -15.89 -19.55 12.31
N HIS A 13 -16.42 -18.38 11.94
CA HIS A 13 -15.95 -17.67 10.74
C HIS A 13 -14.72 -16.80 11.00
N LEU A 14 -14.52 -16.29 12.23
CA LEU A 14 -13.35 -15.49 12.58
C LEU A 14 -12.04 -16.30 12.68
N LEU A 15 -12.14 -17.59 13.04
CA LEU A 15 -10.98 -18.49 13.20
C LEU A 15 -10.51 -19.14 11.89
N LEU A 16 -11.35 -19.19 10.84
CA LEU A 16 -10.92 -19.67 9.52
C LEU A 16 -10.20 -18.58 8.70
N TRP A 17 -10.43 -17.31 8.97
CA TRP A 17 -9.73 -16.21 8.28
C TRP A 17 -8.28 -16.02 8.77
N LEU A 18 -7.98 -16.30 10.05
CA LEU A 18 -6.60 -16.26 10.55
C LEU A 18 -5.75 -17.48 10.12
N ALA A 19 -6.37 -18.62 9.79
CA ALA A 19 -5.65 -19.83 9.42
C ALA A 19 -5.32 -19.93 7.92
N LEU A 20 -5.97 -19.15 7.05
CA LEU A 20 -5.66 -19.11 5.61
C LEU A 20 -4.53 -18.15 5.23
N LEU A 21 -3.98 -17.39 6.18
CA LEU A 21 -2.86 -16.46 5.93
C LEU A 21 -1.46 -17.11 6.03
N LEU A 22 -1.35 -18.40 6.38
CA LEU A 22 -0.06 -19.04 6.69
C LEU A 22 0.33 -20.25 5.83
N THR A 23 -0.45 -20.60 4.83
CA THR A 23 -0.06 -21.66 3.88
C THR A 23 -0.21 -21.13 2.48
N HIS A 24 0.84 -20.55 1.91
CA HIS A 24 1.24 -20.55 0.49
C HIS A 24 2.54 -19.72 0.36
N VAL A 25 3.56 -20.04 1.17
CA VAL A 25 4.94 -19.59 0.88
C VAL A 25 5.46 -20.49 -0.24
N GLY A 26 4.90 -20.32 -1.44
CA GLY A 26 5.57 -20.75 -2.65
C GLY A 26 6.94 -20.07 -2.68
N GLN A 27 7.99 -20.81 -3.04
CA GLN A 27 9.32 -20.26 -3.25
C GLN A 27 9.24 -19.19 -4.35
N ALA A 28 8.98 -17.93 -3.94
CA ALA A 28 9.03 -16.79 -4.82
C ALA A 28 10.47 -16.66 -5.29
N GLN A 29 10.73 -17.03 -6.54
CA GLN A 29 11.92 -16.57 -7.25
C GLN A 29 12.10 -15.08 -6.94
N ALA A 30 13.32 -14.68 -6.63
CA ALA A 30 13.62 -13.30 -6.32
C ALA A 30 13.23 -12.42 -7.52
N LEU A 31 12.07 -11.78 -7.43
CA LEU A 31 11.58 -10.81 -8.40
C LEU A 31 12.61 -9.70 -8.49
N ASN A 32 13.16 -9.50 -9.70
CA ASN A 32 14.04 -8.37 -9.96
C ASN A 32 13.21 -7.08 -9.93
N ARG A 33 13.51 -6.21 -8.97
CA ARG A 33 12.77 -4.97 -8.72
C ARG A 33 13.42 -3.72 -9.32
N THR A 34 14.42 -3.89 -10.18
CA THR A 34 15.20 -2.76 -10.73
C THR A 34 14.31 -1.70 -11.39
N GLU A 35 13.24 -2.10 -12.10
CA GLU A 35 12.33 -1.18 -12.81
C GLU A 35 11.15 -0.67 -11.96
N PHE A 36 10.98 -1.18 -10.74
CA PHE A 36 9.85 -0.82 -9.87
C PHE A 36 10.04 0.59 -9.30
N GLY A 37 8.97 1.38 -9.28
CA GLY A 37 8.98 2.78 -8.82
C GLY A 37 9.73 3.75 -9.74
N GLN A 38 10.03 3.38 -10.98
CA GLN A 38 10.71 4.24 -11.96
C GLN A 38 9.75 4.92 -12.96
N ASN A 39 8.44 4.80 -12.74
CA ASN A 39 7.43 5.37 -13.62
C ASN A 39 7.21 6.87 -13.31
N PRO A 40 6.72 7.67 -14.27
CA PRO A 40 6.34 9.07 -14.02
C PRO A 40 5.05 9.21 -13.17
N TYR A 41 4.42 8.10 -12.81
CA TYR A 41 3.21 8.04 -12.00
C TYR A 41 3.55 7.45 -10.63
N PRO A 42 2.78 7.75 -9.56
CA PRO A 42 2.93 7.16 -8.23
C PRO A 42 2.46 5.69 -8.22
N ILE A 43 3.12 4.88 -9.05
CA ILE A 43 2.87 3.47 -9.34
C ILE A 43 4.20 2.73 -9.16
N TRP A 44 4.24 1.86 -8.15
CA TRP A 44 5.30 0.93 -7.82
C TRP A 44 5.55 -0.09 -8.92
N SER A 45 4.50 -0.70 -9.49
CA SER A 45 4.68 -1.76 -10.49
C SER A 45 5.32 -1.23 -11.78
N PRO A 46 6.22 -1.99 -12.44
CA PRO A 46 6.79 -1.57 -13.71
C PRO A 46 5.71 -1.57 -14.78
N LEU A 47 5.59 -0.43 -15.48
CA LEU A 47 4.65 -0.28 -16.59
C LEU A 47 5.34 -0.53 -17.93
N SER A 48 4.65 -1.18 -18.84
CA SER A 48 5.08 -1.24 -20.24
C SER A 48 4.99 0.14 -20.91
N PHE A 49 5.60 0.30 -22.09
CA PHE A 49 5.42 1.52 -22.89
C PHE A 49 3.94 1.76 -23.22
N PHE A 50 3.22 0.71 -23.63
CA PHE A 50 1.80 0.77 -23.95
C PHE A 50 0.94 1.17 -22.74
N GLU A 51 1.26 0.65 -21.55
CA GLU A 51 0.57 1.03 -20.31
C GLU A 51 0.81 2.49 -19.95
N ARG A 52 2.05 2.96 -20.03
CA ARG A 52 2.35 4.38 -19.75
C ARG A 52 1.61 5.33 -20.68
N GLN A 53 1.53 4.98 -21.97
CA GLN A 53 0.79 5.75 -22.96
C GLN A 53 -0.71 5.75 -22.64
N THR A 54 -1.28 4.56 -22.43
CA THR A 54 -2.72 4.40 -22.11
C THR A 54 -3.10 5.16 -20.83
N VAL A 55 -2.28 5.08 -19.78
CA VAL A 55 -2.49 5.83 -18.53
C VAL A 55 -2.37 7.35 -18.77
N GLY A 56 -1.42 7.79 -19.60
CA GLY A 56 -1.26 9.20 -19.96
C GLY A 56 -2.42 9.76 -20.78
N GLU A 57 -3.07 8.92 -21.58
CA GLU A 57 -4.23 9.27 -22.41
C GLU A 57 -5.59 9.03 -21.71
N ARG A 58 -5.60 8.71 -20.41
CA ARG A 58 -6.84 8.38 -19.66
C ARG A 58 -7.95 9.42 -19.82
N HIS A 59 -7.62 10.71 -19.94
CA HIS A 59 -8.61 11.78 -20.08
C HIS A 59 -9.35 11.71 -21.43
N ALA A 60 -8.72 11.17 -22.48
CA ALA A 60 -9.41 10.89 -23.74
C ALA A 60 -10.42 9.74 -23.56
N ALA A 61 -10.06 8.69 -22.82
CA ALA A 61 -11.00 7.62 -22.47
C ALA A 61 -12.16 8.14 -21.60
N GLU A 62 -11.88 9.04 -20.64
CA GLU A 62 -12.89 9.72 -19.82
C GLU A 62 -13.87 10.56 -20.67
N ALA A 63 -13.36 11.21 -21.72
CA ALA A 63 -14.16 11.94 -22.71
C ALA A 63 -14.92 11.01 -23.68
N GLY A 64 -14.73 9.70 -23.58
CA GLY A 64 -15.38 8.71 -24.42
C GLY A 64 -14.76 8.57 -25.81
N ASP A 65 -13.49 8.92 -25.99
CA ASP A 65 -12.77 8.59 -27.22
C ASP A 65 -12.70 7.06 -27.41
N PRO A 66 -13.16 6.52 -28.55
CA PRO A 66 -13.27 5.08 -28.73
C PRO A 66 -11.90 4.37 -28.78
N ASP A 67 -10.87 5.02 -29.35
CA ASP A 67 -9.54 4.44 -29.49
C ASP A 67 -8.80 4.43 -28.15
N ALA A 68 -8.97 5.47 -27.33
CA ALA A 68 -8.47 5.51 -25.95
C ALA A 68 -9.19 4.52 -25.02
N LEU A 69 -10.51 4.35 -25.18
CA LEU A 69 -11.28 3.31 -24.47
C LEU A 69 -10.78 1.91 -24.84
N LEU A 70 -10.53 1.67 -26.13
CA LEU A 70 -9.97 0.40 -26.58
C LEU A 70 -8.60 0.13 -25.95
N ALA A 71 -7.70 1.12 -25.94
CA ALA A 71 -6.40 1.01 -25.31
C ALA A 71 -6.53 0.68 -23.81
N LEU A 72 -7.41 1.38 -23.09
CA LEU A 72 -7.71 1.14 -21.69
C LEU A 72 -8.21 -0.29 -21.44
N TYR A 73 -9.11 -0.80 -22.29
CA TYR A 73 -9.70 -2.14 -22.10
C TYR A 73 -8.72 -3.27 -22.46
N ILE A 74 -7.84 -3.05 -23.43
CA ILE A 74 -6.74 -3.99 -23.73
C ILE A 74 -5.76 -4.01 -22.55
N MET A 75 -5.37 -2.84 -22.02
CA MET A 75 -4.56 -2.76 -20.79
C MET A 75 -5.26 -3.45 -19.61
N ALA A 76 -6.57 -3.25 -19.44
CA ALA A 76 -7.36 -3.88 -18.39
C ALA A 76 -7.45 -5.41 -18.50
N SER A 77 -7.06 -5.98 -19.64
CA SER A 77 -7.07 -7.42 -19.88
C SER A 77 -5.78 -8.14 -19.44
N GLY A 78 -4.74 -7.41 -18.99
CA GLY A 78 -3.43 -7.98 -18.65
C GLY A 78 -2.23 -7.18 -19.18
N ARG A 79 -1.18 -7.88 -19.62
CA ARG A 79 -0.01 -7.26 -20.27
C ARG A 79 -0.11 -7.43 -21.78
N TYR A 80 -0.07 -6.33 -22.50
CA TYR A 80 -0.14 -6.31 -23.96
C TYR A 80 0.81 -5.26 -24.54
N SER A 81 1.15 -5.45 -25.81
CA SER A 81 2.02 -4.57 -26.58
C SER A 81 1.23 -3.57 -27.43
N VAL A 82 1.94 -2.58 -27.98
CA VAL A 82 1.38 -1.68 -29.00
C VAL A 82 0.93 -2.46 -30.24
N ASP A 83 1.63 -3.53 -30.61
CA ASP A 83 1.29 -4.36 -31.76
C ASP A 83 -0.05 -5.10 -31.55
N ASP A 84 -0.31 -5.59 -30.33
CA ASP A 84 -1.60 -6.19 -29.97
C ASP A 84 -2.73 -5.17 -30.10
N TYR A 85 -2.52 -3.94 -29.61
CA TYR A 85 -3.45 -2.84 -29.75
C TYR A 85 -3.75 -2.54 -31.22
N LEU A 86 -2.73 -2.36 -32.05
CA LEU A 86 -2.89 -2.05 -33.47
C LEU A 86 -3.60 -3.18 -34.24
N ALA A 87 -3.30 -4.44 -33.91
CA ALA A 87 -3.94 -5.61 -34.52
C ALA A 87 -5.44 -5.69 -34.18
N ILE A 88 -5.80 -5.43 -32.92
CA ILE A 88 -7.20 -5.41 -32.48
C ILE A 88 -7.93 -4.20 -33.04
N LYS A 89 -7.32 -3.01 -32.99
CA LYS A 89 -7.88 -1.77 -33.55
C LYS A 89 -8.22 -1.94 -35.03
N LYS A 90 -7.33 -2.54 -35.82
CA LYS A 90 -7.58 -2.82 -37.24
C LYS A 90 -8.84 -3.69 -37.47
N GLN A 91 -9.10 -4.67 -36.60
CA GLN A 91 -10.30 -5.50 -36.67
C GLN A 91 -11.56 -4.69 -36.35
N ILE A 92 -11.50 -3.84 -35.32
CA ILE A 92 -12.59 -2.91 -34.95
C ILE A 92 -12.85 -1.91 -36.09
N ASP A 93 -11.82 -1.26 -36.62
CA ASP A 93 -11.95 -0.30 -37.73
C ASP A 93 -12.60 -0.96 -38.96
N THR A 94 -12.18 -2.19 -39.29
CA THR A 94 -12.79 -2.96 -40.40
C THR A 94 -14.27 -3.26 -40.14
N PHE A 95 -14.62 -3.65 -38.92
CA PHE A 95 -16.00 -3.91 -38.51
C PHE A 95 -16.85 -2.65 -38.58
N ILE A 96 -16.37 -1.53 -38.01
CA ILE A 96 -17.09 -0.24 -37.99
C ILE A 96 -17.31 0.27 -39.41
N ASN A 97 -16.30 0.26 -40.27
CA ASN A 97 -16.44 0.68 -41.67
C ASN A 97 -17.50 -0.17 -42.42
N THR A 98 -17.52 -1.48 -42.16
CA THR A 98 -18.52 -2.40 -42.74
C THR A 98 -19.93 -2.10 -42.22
N LEU A 99 -20.07 -1.80 -40.93
CA LEU A 99 -21.34 -1.49 -40.30
C LEU A 99 -21.88 -0.12 -40.76
N GLN A 100 -21.03 0.91 -40.81
CA GLN A 100 -21.37 2.24 -41.30
C GLN A 100 -21.91 2.20 -42.73
N THR A 101 -21.25 1.46 -43.62
CA THR A 101 -21.73 1.26 -45.00
C THR A 101 -23.15 0.68 -45.07
N ARG A 102 -23.61 -0.05 -44.03
CA ARG A 102 -24.97 -0.60 -43.96
C ARG A 102 -25.98 0.32 -43.26
N THR A 103 -25.50 1.25 -42.44
CA THR A 103 -26.34 2.14 -41.61
C THR A 103 -26.47 3.55 -42.18
N ASP A 104 -25.54 3.96 -43.06
CA ASP A 104 -25.47 5.31 -43.61
C ASP A 104 -26.78 5.73 -44.30
N GLY A 105 -27.38 6.81 -43.79
CA GLY A 105 -28.54 7.47 -44.39
C GLY A 105 -29.88 6.74 -44.27
N MET A 106 -29.97 5.62 -43.55
CA MET A 106 -31.16 4.75 -43.59
C MET A 106 -31.76 4.34 -42.24
N LEU A 107 -31.04 4.46 -41.12
CA LEU A 107 -31.52 3.98 -39.82
C LEU A 107 -31.53 5.10 -38.79
N ASP A 108 -32.59 5.13 -37.97
CA ASP A 108 -32.57 5.95 -36.76
C ASP A 108 -31.53 5.39 -35.75
N PRO A 109 -31.04 6.21 -34.79
CA PRO A 109 -30.04 5.79 -33.81
C PRO A 109 -30.40 4.52 -33.04
N TRP A 110 -31.69 4.28 -32.82
CA TRP A 110 -32.19 3.13 -32.09
C TRP A 110 -32.03 1.84 -32.88
N GLN A 111 -32.44 1.83 -34.15
CA GLN A 111 -32.25 0.71 -35.07
C GLN A 111 -30.76 0.44 -35.32
N GLN A 112 -29.93 1.48 -35.37
CA GLN A 112 -28.49 1.33 -35.49
C GLN A 112 -27.87 0.65 -34.25
N GLY A 113 -28.38 0.93 -33.05
CA GLY A 113 -28.01 0.21 -31.82
C GLY A 113 -28.37 -1.28 -31.88
N GLU A 114 -29.59 -1.61 -32.35
CA GLU A 114 -30.02 -3.01 -32.51
C GLU A 114 -29.12 -3.76 -33.50
N LEU A 115 -28.85 -3.14 -34.66
CA LEU A 115 -27.99 -3.73 -35.69
C LEU A 115 -26.56 -3.90 -35.20
N LEU A 116 -26.02 -2.94 -34.44
CA LEU A 116 -24.70 -3.04 -33.83
C LEU A 116 -24.59 -4.29 -32.97
N ASN A 117 -25.54 -4.52 -32.07
CA ASN A 117 -25.52 -5.69 -31.17
C ASN A 117 -25.53 -7.01 -31.96
N GLY A 118 -26.43 -7.13 -32.95
CA GLY A 118 -26.50 -8.32 -33.80
C GLY A 118 -25.23 -8.56 -34.63
N ALA A 119 -24.66 -7.49 -35.20
CA ALA A 119 -23.45 -7.55 -36.02
C ALA A 119 -22.20 -7.90 -35.18
N MET A 120 -22.08 -7.35 -33.97
CA MET A 120 -21.01 -7.66 -33.01
C MET A 120 -20.98 -9.16 -32.72
N HIS A 121 -22.13 -9.74 -32.35
CA HIS A 121 -22.27 -11.17 -32.10
C HIS A 121 -21.86 -12.02 -33.30
N HIS A 122 -22.28 -11.62 -34.52
CA HIS A 122 -21.96 -12.36 -35.72
C HIS A 122 -20.46 -12.36 -36.04
N THR A 123 -19.77 -11.25 -35.74
CA THR A 123 -18.39 -11.03 -36.15
C THR A 123 -17.40 -11.57 -35.13
N PHE A 124 -17.62 -11.26 -33.85
CA PHE A 124 -16.61 -11.46 -32.81
C PHE A 124 -16.83 -12.74 -32.01
N PHE A 125 -18.08 -13.19 -31.85
CA PHE A 125 -18.43 -14.30 -30.94
C PHE A 125 -18.71 -15.63 -31.66
N LYS A 126 -18.48 -15.71 -32.97
CA LYS A 126 -18.60 -16.97 -33.71
C LYS A 126 -17.33 -17.81 -33.62
N ALA A 127 -17.47 -19.05 -33.14
CA ALA A 127 -16.43 -20.06 -33.31
C ALA A 127 -16.17 -20.33 -34.81
N PRO A 128 -14.93 -20.67 -35.21
CA PRO A 128 -14.70 -21.34 -36.48
C PRO A 128 -15.60 -22.60 -36.53
N ASN A 129 -16.34 -22.74 -37.65
CA ASN A 129 -17.37 -23.75 -37.89
C ASN A 129 -17.17 -25.04 -37.08
N PRO A 130 -18.05 -25.41 -36.12
CA PRO A 130 -17.99 -26.73 -35.54
C PRO A 130 -18.17 -27.73 -36.68
N LYS A 131 -17.19 -28.62 -36.87
CA LYS A 131 -17.31 -29.74 -37.80
C LYS A 131 -18.69 -30.37 -37.57
N LYS A 132 -19.53 -30.40 -38.61
CA LYS A 132 -20.91 -30.91 -38.61
C LYS A 132 -21.05 -32.14 -37.69
N THR A 133 -21.48 -31.94 -36.45
CA THR A 133 -22.01 -33.01 -35.62
C THR A 133 -23.53 -33.01 -35.77
N SER A 134 -24.05 -34.20 -35.98
CA SER A 134 -25.39 -34.59 -36.39
C SER A 134 -26.55 -33.94 -35.64
N SER A 135 -27.68 -33.91 -36.36
CA SER A 135 -28.92 -33.14 -36.24
C SER A 135 -29.84 -33.37 -35.03
N ASP A 136 -29.41 -34.03 -33.94
CA ASP A 136 -30.41 -34.66 -33.06
C ASP A 136 -30.65 -33.97 -31.69
N ASN A 137 -30.09 -32.78 -31.43
CA ASN A 137 -30.18 -32.14 -30.11
C ASN A 137 -30.77 -30.72 -30.10
N GLU A 138 -31.81 -30.47 -30.89
CA GLU A 138 -32.46 -29.15 -30.94
C GLU A 138 -33.35 -28.83 -29.71
N LYS A 139 -33.56 -29.78 -28.79
CA LYS A 139 -34.38 -29.58 -27.57
C LYS A 139 -33.59 -29.34 -26.27
N GLN A 140 -32.25 -29.22 -26.34
CA GLN A 140 -31.40 -28.87 -25.19
C GLN A 140 -30.77 -27.46 -25.29
N ALA A 141 -31.23 -26.65 -26.25
CA ALA A 141 -30.61 -25.37 -26.60
C ALA A 141 -30.83 -24.23 -25.59
N ASN A 142 -31.75 -24.35 -24.63
CA ASN A 142 -32.08 -23.24 -23.72
C ASN A 142 -31.15 -23.13 -22.49
N ASN A 143 -30.31 -24.13 -22.20
CA ASN A 143 -29.40 -24.11 -21.05
C ASN A 143 -27.92 -24.03 -21.43
N LYS A 144 -27.60 -24.05 -22.73
CA LYS A 144 -26.21 -23.97 -23.19
C LYS A 144 -25.84 -22.50 -23.41
N PRO A 145 -24.71 -22.01 -22.87
CA PRO A 145 -24.18 -20.70 -23.20
C PRO A 145 -24.19 -20.46 -24.72
N PRO A 146 -24.34 -19.20 -25.19
CA PRO A 146 -23.99 -18.90 -26.57
C PRO A 146 -22.59 -19.45 -26.84
N ASN A 147 -22.38 -20.04 -28.03
CA ASN A 147 -21.12 -20.70 -28.37
C ASN A 147 -19.94 -19.80 -27.97
N ASN A 148 -19.01 -20.33 -27.17
CA ASN A 148 -17.82 -19.67 -26.61
C ASN A 148 -17.99 -18.75 -25.40
N TYR A 149 -19.18 -18.63 -24.79
CA TYR A 149 -19.24 -17.94 -23.49
C TYR A 149 -18.44 -18.69 -22.42
N ASP A 150 -17.54 -18.00 -21.72
CA ASP A 150 -16.75 -18.50 -20.59
C ASP A 150 -16.92 -17.55 -19.40
N LEU A 151 -17.54 -18.04 -18.32
CA LEU A 151 -17.88 -17.26 -17.13
C LEU A 151 -16.68 -16.49 -16.56
N ASP A 152 -15.51 -17.12 -16.60
CA ASP A 152 -14.32 -16.62 -15.93
C ASP A 152 -13.43 -15.78 -16.86
N GLN A 153 -13.86 -15.57 -18.10
CA GLN A 153 -13.17 -14.79 -19.11
C GLN A 153 -13.77 -13.39 -19.15
N SER A 154 -13.14 -12.40 -18.50
CA SER A 154 -13.56 -11.00 -18.57
C SER A 154 -12.59 -10.08 -19.34
N ALA A 155 -11.51 -10.64 -19.88
CA ALA A 155 -10.56 -9.89 -20.70
C ALA A 155 -11.17 -9.52 -22.08
N LEU A 156 -11.03 -8.26 -22.53
CA LEU A 156 -11.47 -7.88 -23.88
C LEU A 156 -10.69 -8.66 -24.95
N THR A 157 -9.40 -8.86 -24.74
CA THR A 157 -8.50 -9.50 -25.71
C THR A 157 -8.88 -10.95 -26.01
N GLY A 158 -9.53 -11.66 -25.09
CA GLY A 158 -9.93 -13.04 -25.34
C GLY A 158 -11.03 -13.20 -26.39
N ILE A 159 -11.81 -12.15 -26.64
CA ILE A 159 -12.74 -12.09 -27.77
C ILE A 159 -11.99 -12.19 -29.09
N PHE A 160 -10.87 -11.50 -29.22
CA PHE A 160 -10.10 -11.43 -30.47
C PHE A 160 -9.18 -12.64 -30.67
N GLN A 161 -8.71 -13.23 -29.57
CA GLN A 161 -7.75 -14.34 -29.63
C GLN A 161 -8.42 -15.71 -29.59
N GLN A 162 -9.45 -15.89 -28.77
CA GLN A 162 -10.11 -17.18 -28.55
C GLN A 162 -11.60 -17.18 -28.87
N HIS A 163 -12.17 -16.04 -29.29
CA HIS A 163 -13.61 -15.85 -29.49
C HIS A 163 -14.44 -16.13 -28.22
N THR A 164 -13.81 -16.12 -27.05
CA THR A 164 -14.47 -16.33 -25.76
C THR A 164 -14.84 -15.00 -25.12
N PHE A 165 -15.97 -15.00 -24.41
CA PHE A 165 -16.53 -13.78 -23.82
C PHE A 165 -17.37 -14.08 -22.58
N ASN A 166 -17.58 -13.06 -21.75
CA ASN A 166 -18.62 -13.03 -20.72
C ASN A 166 -19.35 -11.68 -20.74
N CYS A 167 -20.21 -11.44 -19.76
CA CYS A 167 -20.96 -10.19 -19.63
C CYS A 167 -20.08 -8.93 -19.55
N ILE A 168 -18.90 -9.01 -18.95
CA ILE A 168 -17.97 -7.89 -18.84
C ILE A 168 -17.23 -7.68 -20.16
N SER A 169 -16.55 -8.70 -20.69
CA SER A 169 -15.77 -8.53 -21.93
C SER A 169 -16.63 -8.15 -23.13
N SER A 170 -17.85 -8.69 -23.22
CA SER A 170 -18.82 -8.27 -24.26
C SER A 170 -19.31 -6.83 -24.07
N SER A 171 -19.54 -6.38 -22.84
CA SER A 171 -19.89 -4.98 -22.55
C SER A 171 -18.76 -4.01 -22.86
N LEU A 172 -17.50 -4.38 -22.57
CA LEU A 172 -16.33 -3.61 -22.97
C LEU A 172 -16.25 -3.44 -24.49
N LEU A 173 -16.40 -4.54 -25.24
CA LEU A 173 -16.40 -4.46 -26.70
C LEU A 173 -17.55 -3.58 -27.20
N TYR A 174 -18.77 -3.80 -26.71
CA TYR A 174 -19.93 -3.03 -27.14
C TYR A 174 -19.76 -1.53 -26.87
N ALA A 175 -19.21 -1.16 -25.71
CA ALA A 175 -18.94 0.24 -25.37
C ALA A 175 -18.00 0.92 -26.38
N VAL A 176 -16.90 0.27 -26.78
CA VAL A 176 -15.99 0.80 -27.81
C VAL A 176 -16.71 0.97 -29.15
N LEU A 177 -17.44 -0.07 -29.58
CA LEU A 177 -18.15 -0.04 -30.86
C LEU A 177 -19.25 1.03 -30.89
N ALA A 178 -19.97 1.19 -29.79
CA ALA A 178 -21.00 2.22 -29.63
C ALA A 178 -20.40 3.64 -29.74
N ARG A 179 -19.24 3.87 -29.14
CA ARG A 179 -18.52 5.16 -29.24
C ARG A 179 -18.04 5.48 -30.65
N HIS A 180 -17.60 4.49 -31.42
CA HIS A 180 -17.29 4.70 -32.85
C HIS A 180 -18.51 5.12 -33.69
N LEU A 181 -19.72 4.81 -33.23
CA LEU A 181 -20.98 5.26 -33.84
C LEU A 181 -21.55 6.53 -33.17
N ASN A 182 -20.76 7.20 -32.33
CA ASN A 182 -21.14 8.40 -31.57
C ASN A 182 -22.29 8.19 -30.57
N PHE A 183 -22.57 6.96 -30.16
CA PHE A 183 -23.56 6.73 -29.10
C PHE A 183 -23.00 7.12 -27.74
N ASN A 184 -23.81 7.80 -26.94
CA ASN A 184 -23.54 7.99 -25.52
C ASN A 184 -24.15 6.82 -24.73
N GLY A 185 -23.57 6.52 -23.58
CA GLY A 185 -24.07 5.45 -22.75
C GLY A 185 -23.25 5.24 -21.50
N ARG A 186 -23.70 4.24 -20.73
CA ARG A 186 -23.15 3.87 -19.44
C ARG A 186 -23.04 2.35 -19.34
N GLY A 187 -22.00 1.91 -18.64
CA GLY A 187 -21.94 0.56 -18.12
C GLY A 187 -22.94 0.40 -16.99
N VAL A 188 -23.60 -0.74 -16.96
CA VAL A 188 -24.52 -1.12 -15.90
C VAL A 188 -23.91 -2.26 -15.12
N MET A 189 -23.67 -2.06 -13.83
CA MET A 189 -23.07 -3.07 -12.95
C MET A 189 -24.09 -3.57 -11.94
N LEU A 190 -24.25 -4.89 -11.91
CA LEU A 190 -24.95 -5.67 -10.90
C LEU A 190 -23.95 -6.58 -10.16
N PRO A 191 -24.30 -7.14 -8.99
CA PRO A 191 -23.37 -7.98 -8.22
C PRO A 191 -22.77 -9.16 -9.00
N SER A 192 -23.51 -9.73 -9.96
CA SER A 192 -23.07 -10.88 -10.74
C SER A 192 -23.23 -10.72 -12.26
N HIS A 193 -23.56 -9.52 -12.73
CA HIS A 193 -23.86 -9.26 -14.14
C HIS A 193 -23.47 -7.85 -14.57
N ALA A 194 -23.14 -7.68 -15.85
CA ALA A 194 -22.83 -6.40 -16.44
C ALA A 194 -23.42 -6.30 -17.84
N PHE A 195 -23.93 -5.12 -18.19
CA PHE A 195 -24.49 -4.83 -19.51
C PHE A 195 -24.35 -3.34 -19.84
N ILE A 196 -24.88 -2.89 -20.98
CA ILE A 196 -24.76 -1.50 -21.43
C ILE A 196 -26.13 -0.83 -21.48
N GLN A 197 -26.20 0.44 -21.07
CA GLN A 197 -27.33 1.32 -21.36
C GLN A 197 -26.86 2.39 -22.37
N LEU A 198 -27.54 2.49 -23.51
CA LEU A 198 -27.39 3.60 -24.44
C LEU A 198 -28.36 4.72 -24.08
N ASP A 199 -27.90 5.96 -24.19
CA ASP A 199 -28.68 7.16 -23.94
C ASP A 199 -28.82 7.96 -25.25
N PHE A 200 -30.06 8.28 -25.65
CA PHE A 200 -30.37 8.99 -26.90
C PHE A 200 -30.83 10.43 -26.64
N ASP A 201 -30.67 11.30 -27.64
CA ASP A 201 -30.96 12.75 -27.52
C ASP A 201 -32.43 13.07 -27.24
N ASP A 202 -33.35 12.17 -27.59
CA ASP A 202 -34.79 12.30 -27.31
C ASP A 202 -35.16 11.92 -25.87
N GLY A 203 -34.17 11.61 -25.02
CA GLY A 203 -34.33 11.22 -23.63
C GLY A 203 -34.70 9.75 -23.44
N LYS A 204 -34.79 8.96 -24.52
CA LYS A 204 -34.94 7.51 -24.43
C LYS A 204 -33.61 6.85 -24.08
N SER A 205 -33.69 5.66 -23.52
CA SER A 205 -32.56 4.77 -23.33
C SER A 205 -32.89 3.37 -23.83
N ALA A 206 -31.87 2.65 -24.27
CA ALA A 206 -31.97 1.23 -24.59
C ALA A 206 -30.97 0.44 -23.74
N GLU A 207 -31.44 -0.57 -23.04
CA GLU A 207 -30.58 -1.50 -22.29
C GLU A 207 -30.22 -2.69 -23.19
N VAL A 208 -28.93 -3.01 -23.23
CA VAL A 208 -28.34 -3.96 -24.18
C VAL A 208 -27.67 -5.09 -23.43
N GLU A 209 -28.32 -6.25 -23.43
CA GLU A 209 -27.77 -7.52 -22.96
C GLU A 209 -26.71 -8.03 -23.96
N THR A 210 -25.49 -7.55 -23.82
CA THR A 210 -24.34 -7.74 -24.74
C THR A 210 -23.86 -9.18 -24.89
N THR A 211 -24.40 -10.10 -24.08
CA THR A 211 -24.16 -11.54 -24.19
C THR A 211 -25.18 -12.25 -25.07
N SER A 212 -26.21 -11.55 -25.54
CA SER A 212 -27.28 -12.09 -26.37
C SER A 212 -27.42 -11.32 -27.69
N PRO A 213 -27.45 -12.00 -28.86
CA PRO A 213 -27.64 -11.35 -30.15
C PRO A 213 -29.02 -10.67 -30.27
N LYS A 214 -29.99 -11.09 -29.45
CA LYS A 214 -31.32 -10.49 -29.35
C LYS A 214 -31.45 -9.61 -28.09
N GLY A 215 -30.34 -9.24 -27.48
CA GLY A 215 -30.27 -8.56 -26.18
C GLY A 215 -30.56 -7.07 -26.19
N TYR A 216 -30.79 -6.48 -27.37
CA TYR A 216 -31.07 -5.06 -27.50
C TYR A 216 -32.48 -4.72 -26.98
N ASP A 217 -32.57 -3.61 -26.25
CA ASP A 217 -33.78 -3.05 -25.64
C ASP A 217 -34.61 -4.10 -24.87
N LYS A 218 -33.96 -4.77 -23.92
CA LYS A 218 -34.64 -5.76 -23.07
C LYS A 218 -35.44 -5.07 -21.97
N HIS A 219 -36.65 -5.59 -21.74
CA HIS A 219 -37.46 -5.18 -20.60
C HIS A 219 -36.99 -5.94 -19.34
N HIS A 220 -36.43 -5.20 -18.39
CA HIS A 220 -35.98 -5.72 -17.10
C HIS A 220 -37.11 -5.60 -16.06
N ASP A 221 -37.77 -6.73 -15.79
CA ASP A 221 -38.80 -6.87 -14.75
C ASP A 221 -38.48 -8.04 -13.79
N ALA A 222 -39.33 -8.22 -12.77
CA ALA A 222 -39.15 -9.31 -11.80
C ALA A 222 -39.13 -10.70 -12.47
N GLU A 223 -39.92 -10.89 -13.52
CA GLU A 223 -39.99 -12.16 -14.24
C GLU A 223 -38.71 -12.44 -15.03
N PHE A 224 -38.11 -11.41 -15.64
CA PHE A 224 -36.82 -11.48 -16.32
C PHE A 224 -35.73 -12.03 -15.39
N TYR A 225 -35.59 -11.44 -14.20
CA TYR A 225 -34.57 -11.88 -13.24
C TYR A 225 -34.88 -13.26 -12.64
N GLN A 226 -36.15 -13.59 -12.42
CA GLN A 226 -36.53 -14.93 -11.99
C GLN A 226 -36.16 -15.99 -13.04
N ARG A 227 -36.51 -15.76 -14.32
CA ARG A 227 -36.16 -16.66 -15.43
C ARG A 227 -34.64 -16.79 -15.59
N ALA A 228 -33.91 -15.68 -15.50
CA ALA A 228 -32.45 -15.69 -15.56
C ALA A 228 -31.85 -16.51 -14.41
N ALA A 229 -32.35 -16.34 -13.18
CA ALA A 229 -31.91 -17.11 -12.03
C ALA A 229 -32.11 -18.62 -12.23
N GLU A 230 -33.30 -19.03 -12.68
CA GLU A 230 -33.66 -20.43 -12.89
C GLU A 230 -32.90 -21.08 -14.06
N ALA A 231 -32.73 -20.39 -15.18
CA ALA A 231 -32.14 -20.94 -16.40
C ALA A 231 -30.60 -20.86 -16.43
N TRP A 232 -30.03 -19.84 -15.81
CA TRP A 232 -28.60 -19.53 -15.95
C TRP A 232 -27.81 -19.73 -14.67
N PHE A 233 -28.18 -19.03 -13.60
CA PHE A 233 -27.36 -18.92 -12.39
C PHE A 233 -27.48 -20.14 -11.48
N ASN A 234 -28.71 -20.55 -11.12
CA ASN A 234 -28.95 -21.66 -10.20
C ASN A 234 -28.33 -22.99 -10.66
N PRO A 235 -28.46 -23.39 -11.95
CA PRO A 235 -27.82 -24.63 -12.42
C PRO A 235 -26.29 -24.61 -12.37
N ARG A 236 -25.69 -23.41 -12.21
CA ARG A 236 -24.23 -23.20 -12.17
C ARG A 236 -23.72 -22.87 -10.77
N GLY A 237 -24.60 -22.87 -9.76
CA GLY A 237 -24.24 -22.51 -8.37
C GLY A 237 -23.80 -21.05 -8.22
N LEU A 238 -24.19 -20.18 -9.16
CA LEU A 238 -23.88 -18.75 -9.11
C LEU A 238 -24.99 -18.01 -8.37
N ALA A 239 -24.63 -16.94 -7.65
CA ALA A 239 -25.61 -16.04 -7.06
C ALA A 239 -26.27 -15.20 -8.16
N PRO A 240 -27.58 -15.35 -8.42
CA PRO A 240 -28.27 -14.51 -9.41
C PRO A 240 -28.39 -13.08 -8.92
N SER A 241 -28.28 -12.13 -9.85
CA SER A 241 -28.76 -10.77 -9.61
C SER A 241 -30.29 -10.76 -9.56
N THR A 242 -30.86 -9.92 -8.71
CA THR A 242 -32.30 -9.77 -8.51
C THR A 242 -32.84 -8.52 -9.20
N TYR A 243 -34.17 -8.40 -9.29
CA TYR A 243 -34.79 -7.16 -9.77
C TYR A 243 -34.52 -5.98 -8.83
N GLU A 244 -34.38 -6.23 -7.53
CA GLU A 244 -33.99 -5.19 -6.57
C GLU A 244 -32.55 -4.72 -6.81
N ASP A 245 -31.62 -5.63 -7.14
CA ASP A 245 -30.26 -5.25 -7.53
C ASP A 245 -30.28 -4.37 -8.78
N TYR A 246 -31.17 -4.66 -9.73
CA TYR A 246 -31.37 -3.83 -10.93
C TYR A 246 -31.93 -2.45 -10.61
N LEU A 247 -32.90 -2.33 -9.70
CA LEU A 247 -33.41 -1.04 -9.28
C LEU A 247 -32.32 -0.19 -8.58
N ASN A 248 -31.38 -0.85 -7.89
CA ASN A 248 -30.26 -0.23 -7.18
C ASN A 248 -28.93 -0.27 -7.97
N ARG A 249 -28.98 -0.54 -9.27
CA ARG A 249 -27.78 -0.77 -10.10
C ARG A 249 -26.84 0.43 -10.13
N GLU A 250 -25.55 0.16 -10.27
CA GLU A 250 -24.55 1.20 -10.50
C GLU A 250 -24.52 1.53 -12.01
N LEU A 251 -24.72 2.80 -12.35
CA LEU A 251 -24.54 3.31 -13.69
C LEU A 251 -23.20 4.05 -13.76
N ILE A 252 -22.25 3.49 -14.49
CA ILE A 252 -20.88 4.00 -14.59
C ILE A 252 -20.56 4.46 -16.02
N PRO A 253 -19.74 5.51 -16.22
CA PRO A 253 -19.23 5.83 -17.55
C PRO A 253 -18.42 4.67 -18.13
N PHE A 254 -18.32 4.59 -19.46
CA PHE A 254 -17.62 3.49 -20.13
C PHE A 254 -16.19 3.29 -19.63
N TRP A 255 -15.40 4.36 -19.47
CA TRP A 255 -14.01 4.21 -18.98
C TRP A 255 -13.91 3.48 -17.64
N GLN A 256 -14.89 3.63 -16.74
CA GLN A 256 -14.91 2.91 -15.47
C GLN A 256 -15.15 1.40 -15.66
N LEU A 257 -15.85 0.94 -16.70
CA LEU A 257 -15.92 -0.51 -16.99
C LEU A 257 -14.53 -1.12 -17.14
N GLY A 258 -13.61 -0.38 -17.77
CA GLY A 258 -12.21 -0.79 -17.92
C GLY A 258 -11.50 -0.91 -16.58
N THR A 259 -11.62 0.10 -15.71
CA THR A 259 -10.98 0.07 -14.38
C THR A 259 -11.59 -0.98 -13.47
N ARG A 260 -12.90 -1.26 -13.55
CA ARG A 260 -13.53 -2.38 -12.84
C ARG A 260 -13.05 -3.72 -13.36
N ASN A 261 -12.90 -3.88 -14.68
CA ASN A 261 -12.43 -5.13 -15.27
C ASN A 261 -11.05 -5.59 -14.75
N MET A 262 -10.18 -4.64 -14.41
CA MET A 262 -8.87 -4.91 -13.79
C MET A 262 -8.95 -5.66 -12.44
N LEU A 263 -10.14 -5.79 -11.85
CA LEU A 263 -10.38 -6.44 -10.56
C LEU A 263 -11.31 -7.67 -10.68
N HIS A 264 -11.60 -8.14 -11.90
CA HIS A 264 -12.63 -9.15 -12.17
C HIS A 264 -12.07 -10.55 -12.51
N GLN A 265 -12.89 -11.46 -13.04
CA GLN A 265 -12.64 -12.91 -13.01
C GLN A 265 -11.31 -13.34 -13.64
N HIS A 266 -10.87 -12.66 -14.71
CA HIS A 266 -9.60 -13.00 -15.35
C HIS A 266 -8.36 -12.69 -14.48
N THR A 267 -8.50 -11.84 -13.46
CA THR A 267 -7.44 -11.52 -12.48
C THR A 267 -7.51 -12.41 -11.23
N HIS A 268 -8.22 -13.53 -11.27
CA HIS A 268 -8.22 -14.51 -10.19
C HIS A 268 -6.80 -15.11 -9.99
N PRO A 269 -6.36 -15.42 -8.75
CA PRO A 269 -5.02 -15.99 -8.48
C PRO A 269 -4.65 -17.23 -9.31
N ASN A 270 -5.64 -18.06 -9.65
CA ASN A 270 -5.44 -19.26 -10.49
C ASN A 270 -5.24 -18.96 -11.99
N ARG A 271 -5.45 -17.71 -12.42
CA ARG A 271 -5.42 -17.29 -13.84
C ARG A 271 -4.36 -16.22 -14.11
N MET A 272 -4.01 -15.43 -13.11
CA MET A 272 -3.03 -14.35 -13.22
C MET A 272 -2.10 -14.39 -12.01
N ASN A 273 -0.80 -14.22 -12.24
CA ASN A 273 0.20 -14.18 -11.16
C ASN A 273 0.01 -12.92 -10.29
N ASP A 274 0.49 -12.97 -9.06
CA ASP A 274 0.27 -11.89 -8.08
C ASP A 274 0.88 -10.54 -8.46
N VAL A 275 1.99 -10.54 -9.22
CA VAL A 275 2.63 -9.31 -9.69
C VAL A 275 1.73 -8.59 -10.69
N ASP A 276 1.18 -9.31 -11.67
CA ASP A 276 0.30 -8.74 -12.67
C ASP A 276 -1.06 -8.34 -12.07
N ARG A 277 -1.57 -9.11 -11.11
CA ARG A 277 -2.78 -8.76 -10.36
C ARG A 277 -2.58 -7.48 -9.55
N GLY A 278 -1.47 -7.38 -8.83
CA GLY A 278 -1.10 -6.20 -8.05
C GLY A 278 -0.96 -4.95 -8.93
N ARG A 279 -0.27 -5.09 -10.07
CA ARG A 279 -0.14 -4.04 -11.09
C ARG A 279 -1.48 -3.55 -11.61
N LEU A 280 -2.39 -4.46 -11.98
CA LEU A 280 -3.73 -4.07 -12.46
C LEU A 280 -4.57 -3.40 -11.36
N ALA A 281 -4.49 -3.89 -10.11
CA ALA A 281 -5.16 -3.25 -8.98
C ALA A 281 -4.64 -1.83 -8.73
N GLU A 282 -3.33 -1.63 -8.85
CA GLU A 282 -2.67 -0.34 -8.72
C GLU A 282 -3.08 0.64 -9.82
N ILE A 283 -3.05 0.20 -11.09
CA ILE A 283 -3.50 1.01 -12.23
C ILE A 283 -4.98 1.37 -12.08
N SER A 284 -5.83 0.42 -11.70
CA SER A 284 -7.27 0.64 -11.48
C SER A 284 -7.52 1.74 -10.46
N ALA A 285 -6.87 1.66 -9.29
CA ALA A 285 -7.00 2.64 -8.22
C ALA A 285 -6.37 4.00 -8.57
N PHE A 286 -5.35 4.03 -9.43
CA PHE A 286 -4.77 5.28 -9.91
C PHE A 286 -5.69 6.01 -10.92
N ILE A 287 -6.36 5.27 -11.81
CA ILE A 287 -7.27 5.84 -12.80
C ILE A 287 -8.62 6.21 -12.16
N ASP A 288 -9.15 5.38 -11.26
CA ASP A 288 -10.41 5.63 -10.55
C ASP A 288 -10.20 5.76 -9.03
N PRO A 289 -9.58 6.86 -8.55
CA PRO A 289 -9.20 7.00 -7.14
C PRO A 289 -10.40 7.01 -6.18
N ARG A 290 -11.61 7.32 -6.69
CA ARG A 290 -12.85 7.34 -5.90
C ARG A 290 -13.49 5.96 -5.73
N HIS A 291 -12.98 4.93 -6.40
CA HIS A 291 -13.53 3.59 -6.29
C HIS A 291 -12.89 2.81 -5.13
N GLU A 292 -13.63 2.70 -4.03
CA GLU A 292 -13.16 2.07 -2.80
C GLU A 292 -12.64 0.62 -2.98
N PRO A 293 -13.32 -0.30 -3.68
CA PRO A 293 -12.77 -1.62 -3.97
C PRO A 293 -11.42 -1.61 -4.70
N ALA A 294 -11.16 -0.66 -5.61
CA ALA A 294 -9.85 -0.54 -6.24
C ALA A 294 -8.79 -0.14 -5.21
N GLN A 295 -9.11 0.80 -4.31
CA GLN A 295 -8.24 1.21 -3.21
C GLN A 295 -7.90 0.04 -2.29
N ILE A 296 -8.89 -0.79 -1.94
CA ILE A 296 -8.70 -1.97 -1.09
C ILE A 296 -7.72 -2.95 -1.74
N ASN A 297 -7.90 -3.24 -3.04
CA ASN A 297 -7.00 -4.14 -3.76
C ASN A 297 -5.59 -3.57 -3.90
N ARG A 298 -5.44 -2.26 -4.18
CA ARG A 298 -4.14 -1.58 -4.21
C ARG A 298 -3.44 -1.65 -2.85
N MET A 299 -4.16 -1.37 -1.76
CA MET A 299 -3.60 -1.44 -0.41
C MET A 299 -3.22 -2.86 0.00
N HIS A 300 -4.00 -3.87 -0.38
CA HIS A 300 -3.64 -5.26 -0.17
C HIS A 300 -2.33 -5.62 -0.89
N TYR A 301 -2.16 -5.18 -2.15
CA TYR A 301 -0.92 -5.37 -2.90
C TYR A 301 0.27 -4.71 -2.20
N TYR A 302 0.17 -3.41 -1.86
CA TYR A 302 1.26 -2.68 -1.22
C TYR A 302 1.65 -3.23 0.14
N THR A 303 0.67 -3.57 0.99
CA THR A 303 0.97 -4.14 2.32
C THR A 303 1.63 -5.51 2.21
N THR A 304 1.21 -6.35 1.26
CA THR A 304 1.83 -7.66 1.00
C THR A 304 3.27 -7.50 0.49
N GLU A 305 3.48 -6.64 -0.50
CA GLU A 305 4.79 -6.37 -1.09
C GLU A 305 5.75 -5.75 -0.07
N ALA A 306 5.30 -4.73 0.67
CA ALA A 306 6.10 -4.07 1.69
C ALA A 306 6.50 -5.03 2.82
N SER A 307 5.58 -5.89 3.26
CA SER A 307 5.87 -6.91 4.28
C SER A 307 6.88 -7.93 3.76
N ALA A 308 6.75 -8.40 2.51
CA ALA A 308 7.70 -9.33 1.91
C ALA A 308 9.10 -8.73 1.76
N LEU A 309 9.20 -7.44 1.44
CA LEU A 309 10.48 -6.72 1.37
C LEU A 309 11.10 -6.56 2.76
N ALA A 310 10.30 -6.22 3.79
CA ALA A 310 10.76 -6.11 5.17
C ALA A 310 11.27 -7.45 5.73
N GLU A 311 10.52 -8.55 5.52
CA GLU A 311 10.92 -9.90 5.93
C GLU A 311 12.28 -10.33 5.32
N LYS A 312 12.52 -9.93 4.08
CA LYS A 312 13.79 -10.19 3.36
C LYS A 312 14.86 -9.14 3.62
N LYS A 313 14.58 -8.14 4.47
CA LYS A 313 15.48 -7.01 4.78
C LYS A 313 15.94 -6.23 3.54
N GLN A 314 15.10 -6.15 2.52
CA GLN A 314 15.36 -5.42 1.27
C GLN A 314 15.03 -3.92 1.48
N TRP A 315 15.72 -3.28 2.42
CA TRP A 315 15.38 -1.94 2.90
C TRP A 315 15.41 -0.88 1.80
N GLN A 316 16.35 -0.97 0.86
CA GLN A 316 16.43 -0.02 -0.26
C GLN A 316 15.21 -0.10 -1.19
N ASP A 317 14.75 -1.32 -1.51
CA ASP A 317 13.56 -1.50 -2.35
C ASP A 317 12.29 -1.11 -1.59
N LEU A 318 12.22 -1.40 -0.28
CA LEU A 318 11.10 -0.99 0.58
C LEU A 318 11.00 0.54 0.69
N THR A 319 12.11 1.22 0.92
CA THR A 319 12.19 2.69 0.91
C THR A 319 11.71 3.26 -0.43
N ARG A 320 12.20 2.73 -1.56
CA ARG A 320 11.75 3.18 -2.89
C ARG A 320 10.24 2.97 -3.08
N LEU A 321 9.69 1.84 -2.64
CA LEU A 321 8.25 1.59 -2.67
C LEU A 321 7.49 2.68 -1.89
N LEU A 322 7.88 2.91 -0.64
CA LEU A 322 7.20 3.84 0.25
C LEU A 322 7.28 5.28 -0.26
N GLU A 323 8.44 5.72 -0.73
CA GLU A 323 8.64 7.04 -1.35
C GLU A 323 7.80 7.21 -2.62
N THR A 324 7.61 6.14 -3.39
CA THR A 324 6.79 6.18 -4.62
C THR A 324 5.30 6.36 -4.31
N VAL A 325 4.79 5.75 -3.23
CA VAL A 325 3.34 5.56 -3.05
C VAL A 325 2.73 6.35 -1.90
N LEU A 326 3.45 6.62 -0.81
CA LEU A 326 2.83 7.10 0.44
C LEU A 326 2.18 8.47 0.31
N GLU A 327 2.77 9.40 -0.44
CA GLU A 327 2.22 10.76 -0.61
C GLU A 327 0.85 10.71 -1.27
N GLN A 328 0.75 10.05 -2.44
CA GLN A 328 -0.52 9.91 -3.15
C GLN A 328 -1.53 9.08 -2.34
N LEU A 329 -1.08 8.02 -1.66
CA LEU A 329 -1.95 7.24 -0.78
C LEU A 329 -2.54 8.08 0.34
N SER A 330 -1.80 9.03 0.90
CA SER A 330 -2.35 9.92 1.94
C SER A 330 -3.50 10.78 1.41
N LEU A 331 -3.43 11.22 0.15
CA LEU A 331 -4.51 11.99 -0.48
C LEU A 331 -5.72 11.10 -0.76
N ASP A 332 -5.50 9.93 -1.35
CA ASP A 332 -6.58 9.03 -1.76
C ASP A 332 -7.28 8.41 -0.53
N THR A 333 -6.53 8.00 0.50
CA THR A 333 -7.11 7.37 1.70
C THR A 333 -7.90 8.34 2.58
N ALA A 334 -7.66 9.66 2.46
CA ALA A 334 -8.42 10.68 3.19
C ALA A 334 -9.91 10.67 2.81
N SER A 335 -10.26 10.35 1.56
CA SER A 335 -11.67 10.20 1.16
C SER A 335 -12.34 8.92 1.67
N PHE A 336 -11.57 7.98 2.22
CA PHE A 336 -12.05 6.71 2.76
C PHE A 336 -11.77 6.56 4.26
N SER A 337 -11.86 7.66 5.00
CA SER A 337 -11.70 7.66 6.47
C SER A 337 -12.71 6.77 7.21
N HIS A 338 -13.86 6.50 6.58
CA HIS A 338 -14.89 5.60 7.10
C HIS A 338 -14.56 4.11 6.90
N ASN A 339 -13.62 3.76 6.03
CA ASN A 339 -13.26 2.37 5.77
C ASN A 339 -12.09 1.92 6.66
N GLU A 340 -12.41 1.17 7.71
CA GLU A 340 -11.43 0.70 8.70
C GLU A 340 -10.31 -0.17 8.10
N GLN A 341 -10.61 -0.99 7.09
CA GLN A 341 -9.63 -1.84 6.42
C GLN A 341 -8.56 -1.02 5.70
N LEU A 342 -8.96 0.03 4.99
CA LEU A 342 -8.03 0.96 4.34
C LEU A 342 -7.20 1.71 5.37
N GLN A 343 -7.81 2.23 6.43
CA GLN A 343 -7.09 2.93 7.50
C GLN A 343 -6.10 2.01 8.23
N ASN A 344 -6.45 0.75 8.47
CA ASN A 344 -5.55 -0.26 9.03
C ASN A 344 -4.35 -0.54 8.11
N SER A 345 -4.61 -0.71 6.81
CA SER A 345 -3.57 -0.98 5.82
C SER A 345 -2.61 0.21 5.67
N PHE A 346 -3.13 1.43 5.70
CA PHE A 346 -2.32 2.65 5.61
C PHE A 346 -1.48 2.87 6.86
N PHE A 347 -2.06 2.66 8.05
CA PHE A 347 -1.30 2.64 9.30
C PHE A 347 -0.17 1.62 9.29
N TRP A 348 -0.42 0.40 8.79
CA TRP A 348 0.59 -0.64 8.68
C TRP A 348 1.77 -0.24 7.77
N LEU A 349 1.50 0.39 6.62
CA LEU A 349 2.57 0.90 5.75
C LEU A 349 3.45 1.93 6.46
N HIS A 350 2.87 2.81 7.29
CA HIS A 350 3.66 3.77 8.07
C HIS A 350 4.50 3.08 9.15
N LEU A 351 4.04 2.00 9.78
CA LEU A 351 4.88 1.21 10.68
C LEU A 351 6.07 0.57 9.95
N LEU A 352 5.86 0.06 8.74
CA LEU A 352 6.94 -0.46 7.90
C LEU A 352 7.89 0.65 7.43
N ALA A 353 7.39 1.87 7.25
CA ALA A 353 8.21 3.02 6.91
C ALA A 353 9.17 3.43 8.03
N ILE A 354 8.72 3.42 9.28
CA ILE A 354 9.59 3.64 10.46
C ILE A 354 10.76 2.64 10.45
N GLU A 355 10.45 1.35 10.22
CA GLU A 355 11.46 0.30 10.16
C GLU A 355 12.40 0.50 8.96
N ALA A 356 11.87 0.74 7.76
CA ALA A 356 12.68 0.91 6.55
C ALA A 356 13.64 2.10 6.64
N TYR A 357 13.14 3.28 7.00
CA TYR A 357 13.95 4.50 7.07
C TYR A 357 15.00 4.43 8.18
N SER A 358 14.67 3.84 9.33
CA SER A 358 15.66 3.68 10.41
C SER A 358 16.77 2.71 10.04
N GLN A 359 16.46 1.62 9.32
CA GLN A 359 17.48 0.69 8.79
C GLN A 359 18.33 1.34 7.67
N ARG A 360 17.80 2.34 6.97
CA ARG A 360 18.53 3.19 6.03
C ARG A 360 19.32 4.32 6.69
N LEU A 361 19.17 4.49 8.00
CA LEU A 361 19.80 5.53 8.81
C LEU A 361 19.39 6.95 8.36
N ASP A 362 18.16 7.08 7.85
CA ASP A 362 17.56 8.35 7.45
C ASP A 362 16.74 8.90 8.63
N LEU A 363 17.33 9.85 9.36
CA LEU A 363 16.73 10.43 10.56
C LEU A 363 15.43 11.17 10.25
N ASP A 364 15.45 12.11 9.31
CA ASP A 364 14.30 12.94 8.99
C ASP A 364 13.11 12.11 8.47
N ALA A 365 13.38 11.15 7.58
CA ALA A 365 12.32 10.27 7.07
C ALA A 365 11.75 9.36 8.16
N THR A 366 12.60 8.88 9.08
CA THR A 366 12.15 8.08 10.23
C THR A 366 11.25 8.90 11.16
N LEU A 367 11.65 10.12 11.52
CA LEU A 367 10.87 11.00 12.40
C LEU A 367 9.51 11.37 11.77
N ASN A 368 9.50 11.70 10.48
CA ASN A 368 8.26 11.96 9.75
C ASN A 368 7.35 10.71 9.74
N ALA A 369 7.89 9.53 9.48
CA ALA A 369 7.11 8.30 9.52
C ALA A 369 6.53 8.00 10.92
N ILE A 370 7.27 8.30 12.00
CA ILE A 370 6.80 8.18 13.38
C ILE A 370 5.62 9.13 13.63
N ASP A 371 5.74 10.41 13.28
CA ASP A 371 4.66 11.39 13.45
C ASP A 371 3.39 10.97 12.68
N ARG A 372 3.55 10.56 11.41
CA ARG A 372 2.43 10.07 10.60
C ARG A 372 1.76 8.84 11.21
N ALA A 373 2.53 7.86 11.67
CA ALA A 373 1.98 6.67 12.31
C ALA A 373 1.27 7.00 13.63
N ASN A 374 1.82 7.94 14.42
CA ASN A 374 1.22 8.41 15.67
C ASN A 374 -0.12 9.12 15.42
N ASN A 375 -0.20 9.97 14.40
CA ASN A 375 -1.44 10.65 14.02
C ASN A 375 -2.54 9.67 13.53
N LEU A 376 -2.17 8.49 13.06
CA LEU A 376 -3.10 7.41 12.66
C LEU A 376 -3.45 6.45 13.82
N ALA A 377 -2.85 6.60 14.99
CA ALA A 377 -2.97 5.69 16.12
C ALA A 377 -4.10 6.08 17.09
N TYR A 378 -5.35 6.05 16.61
CA TYR A 378 -6.54 6.42 17.41
C TYR A 378 -7.00 5.37 18.45
N THR A 379 -6.28 4.26 18.61
CA THR A 379 -6.53 3.24 19.63
C THR A 379 -5.28 2.96 20.43
N ASP A 380 -5.44 2.54 21.69
CA ASP A 380 -4.32 2.16 22.56
C ASP A 380 -3.45 1.06 21.95
N GLU A 381 -4.06 0.11 21.23
CA GLU A 381 -3.31 -0.94 20.54
C GLU A 381 -2.41 -0.36 19.44
N ARG A 382 -2.93 0.54 18.61
CA ARG A 382 -2.12 1.18 17.57
C ARG A 382 -1.03 2.05 18.17
N LEU A 383 -1.34 2.80 19.22
CA LEU A 383 -0.37 3.65 19.91
C LEU A 383 0.77 2.81 20.50
N SER A 384 0.45 1.67 21.13
CA SER A 384 1.47 0.73 21.61
C SER A 384 2.36 0.21 20.49
N ARG A 385 1.81 -0.10 19.31
CA ARG A 385 2.58 -0.53 18.14
C ARG A 385 3.52 0.58 17.64
N VAL A 386 3.05 1.83 17.58
CA VAL A 386 3.91 2.98 17.23
C VAL A 386 5.05 3.11 18.23
N LYS A 387 4.76 3.12 19.54
CA LYS A 387 5.78 3.24 20.59
C LYS A 387 6.87 2.17 20.47
N ASN A 388 6.47 0.91 20.31
CA ASN A 388 7.42 -0.20 20.15
C ASN A 388 8.32 0.01 18.92
N ARG A 389 7.72 0.37 17.77
CA ARG A 389 8.49 0.61 16.53
C ARG A 389 9.39 1.84 16.63
N SER A 390 8.94 2.92 17.25
CA SER A 390 9.72 4.14 17.45
C SER A 390 10.94 3.91 18.34
N VAL A 391 10.81 3.08 19.39
CA VAL A 391 11.92 2.69 20.27
C VAL A 391 12.97 1.87 19.53
N ASP A 392 12.54 0.89 18.73
CA ASP A 392 13.45 0.07 17.90
C ASP A 392 14.21 0.94 16.88
N ALA A 393 13.50 1.88 16.25
CA ALA A 393 14.06 2.84 15.32
C ALA A 393 15.09 3.77 15.99
N LEU A 394 14.75 4.34 17.15
CA LEU A 394 15.65 5.18 17.93
C LEU A 394 16.94 4.43 18.29
N ASN A 395 16.83 3.21 18.81
CA ASN A 395 17.99 2.39 19.14
C ASN A 395 18.92 2.18 17.92
N THR A 396 18.33 1.96 16.74
CA THR A 396 19.08 1.80 15.49
C THR A 396 19.80 3.09 15.10
N LEU A 397 19.10 4.22 15.15
CA LEU A 397 19.66 5.54 14.84
C LEU A 397 20.80 5.92 15.80
N LEU A 398 20.59 5.75 17.12
CA LEU A 398 21.57 6.09 18.14
C LEU A 398 22.84 5.23 18.05
N LYS A 399 22.71 3.94 17.69
CA LYS A 399 23.88 3.10 17.40
C LYS A 399 24.73 3.65 16.26
N ASN A 400 24.08 4.14 15.22
CA ASN A 400 24.77 4.74 14.09
C ASN A 400 25.39 6.10 14.46
N THR A 401 24.68 6.98 15.16
CA THR A 401 25.23 8.29 15.55
C THR A 401 26.43 8.15 16.48
N VAL A 402 26.37 7.24 17.46
CA VAL A 402 27.52 6.89 18.31
C VAL A 402 28.69 6.37 17.47
N SER A 403 28.45 5.51 16.48
CA SER A 403 29.52 4.98 15.61
C SER A 403 30.21 6.04 14.76
N LYS A 404 29.52 7.16 14.52
CA LYS A 404 30.03 8.33 13.78
C LYS A 404 30.50 9.46 14.69
N GLU A 405 30.41 9.28 16.01
CA GLU A 405 30.70 10.30 17.03
C GLU A 405 29.83 11.57 16.86
N ASP A 406 28.62 11.42 16.30
CA ASP A 406 27.67 12.49 16.01
C ASP A 406 26.57 12.55 17.09
N PHE A 407 26.97 12.93 18.31
CA PHE A 407 26.07 12.89 19.46
C PHE A 407 24.94 13.93 19.40
N ASP A 408 25.15 15.06 18.73
CA ASP A 408 24.14 16.10 18.56
C ASP A 408 22.93 15.57 17.77
N SER A 409 23.16 14.89 16.64
CA SER A 409 22.08 14.23 15.89
C SER A 409 21.39 13.12 16.70
N GLY A 410 22.11 12.48 17.62
CA GLY A 410 21.52 11.52 18.55
C GLY A 410 20.58 12.18 19.55
N LEU A 411 20.96 13.33 20.10
CA LEU A 411 20.13 14.11 21.02
C LEU A 411 18.89 14.66 20.31
N ASP A 412 19.03 15.19 19.10
CA ASP A 412 17.92 15.65 18.27
C ASP A 412 16.89 14.52 18.04
N ALA A 413 17.37 13.31 17.74
CA ALA A 413 16.51 12.13 17.59
C ALA A 413 15.75 11.77 18.87
N ILE A 414 16.42 11.85 20.04
CA ILE A 414 15.79 11.59 21.35
C ILE A 414 14.70 12.62 21.61
N THR A 415 15.02 13.92 21.53
CA THR A 415 14.10 15.02 21.82
C THR A 415 12.87 14.98 20.89
N ALA A 416 13.06 14.66 19.60
CA ALA A 416 11.98 14.63 18.63
C ALA A 416 10.87 13.60 18.96
N ILE A 417 11.20 12.49 19.64
CA ILE A 417 10.24 11.40 19.90
C ILE A 417 9.98 11.16 21.38
N GLU A 418 10.65 11.87 22.28
CA GLU A 418 10.55 11.75 23.74
C GLU A 418 9.10 11.76 24.22
N MET A 419 8.28 12.68 23.72
CA MET A 419 6.85 12.77 24.08
C MET A 419 6.06 11.51 23.71
N ILE A 420 6.50 10.75 22.71
CA ILE A 420 5.83 9.54 22.23
C ILE A 420 6.26 8.33 23.06
N ILE A 421 7.53 8.22 23.44
CA ILE A 421 8.11 6.98 23.97
C ILE A 421 8.67 7.05 25.39
N SER A 422 8.57 8.20 26.07
CA SER A 422 9.13 8.40 27.42
C SER A 422 8.61 7.43 28.49
N ASP A 423 7.40 6.90 28.33
CA ASP A 423 6.82 5.88 29.22
C ASP A 423 7.19 4.44 28.83
N HIS A 424 7.92 4.24 27.73
CA HIS A 424 8.31 2.90 27.28
C HIS A 424 9.52 2.37 28.07
N PRO A 425 9.46 1.15 28.65
CA PRO A 425 10.51 0.64 29.54
C PRO A 425 11.93 0.56 28.94
N GLN A 426 12.02 0.39 27.62
CA GLN A 426 13.32 0.33 26.93
C GLN A 426 13.89 1.71 26.61
N PHE A 427 13.08 2.77 26.61
CA PHE A 427 13.57 4.12 26.31
C PHE A 427 14.66 4.55 27.28
N ILE A 428 14.44 4.33 28.58
CA ILE A 428 15.40 4.63 29.64
C ILE A 428 16.72 3.86 29.43
N GLN A 429 16.65 2.58 29.06
CA GLN A 429 17.85 1.76 28.83
C GLN A 429 18.66 2.25 27.61
N ILE A 430 17.96 2.68 26.56
CA ILE A 430 18.58 3.26 25.36
C ILE A 430 19.24 4.60 25.70
N LEU A 431 18.57 5.44 26.50
CA LEU A 431 19.08 6.72 26.95
C LEU A 431 20.37 6.54 27.78
N GLU A 432 20.32 5.66 28.77
CA GLU A 432 21.48 5.32 29.60
C GLU A 432 22.67 4.84 28.74
N TRP A 433 22.40 3.93 27.80
CA TRP A 433 23.42 3.41 26.91
C TRP A 433 24.06 4.53 26.08
N PHE A 434 23.24 5.40 25.46
CA PHE A 434 23.70 6.50 24.61
C PHE A 434 24.59 7.48 25.37
N TYR A 435 24.13 7.99 26.52
CA TYR A 435 24.90 8.92 27.34
C TYR A 435 26.21 8.31 27.87
N ASN A 436 26.20 7.01 28.22
CA ASN A 436 27.43 6.32 28.61
C ASN A 436 28.43 6.18 27.43
N GLN A 437 27.97 5.97 26.19
CA GLN A 437 28.86 5.97 25.03
C GLN A 437 29.43 7.37 24.76
N TRP A 438 28.60 8.41 24.92
CA TRP A 438 29.04 9.79 24.76
C TRP A 438 30.08 10.21 25.81
N ALA A 439 29.81 9.94 27.09
CA ALA A 439 30.78 10.18 28.14
C ALA A 439 32.08 9.39 27.93
N LYS A 440 31.99 8.15 27.43
CA LYS A 440 33.16 7.33 27.10
C LYS A 440 34.00 7.92 25.96
N PHE A 441 33.38 8.55 24.96
CA PHE A 441 34.11 9.26 23.90
C PHE A 441 34.98 10.37 24.51
N TYR A 442 34.40 11.23 25.35
CA TYR A 442 35.16 12.28 26.04
C TYR A 442 36.22 11.71 26.98
N TRP A 443 35.89 10.63 27.69
CA TRP A 443 36.82 9.91 28.55
C TRP A 443 38.06 9.44 27.79
N ASN A 444 37.89 8.83 26.61
CA ASN A 444 39.00 8.36 25.79
C ASN A 444 39.88 9.50 25.28
N SER A 445 39.28 10.67 25.04
CA SER A 445 40.01 11.90 24.70
C SER A 445 40.62 12.64 25.90
N GLN A 446 40.43 12.11 27.12
CA GLN A 446 40.79 12.75 28.40
C GLN A 446 40.11 14.12 28.62
N SER A 447 38.99 14.40 27.96
CA SER A 447 38.16 15.57 28.26
C SER A 447 37.23 15.29 29.44
N TRP A 448 37.82 15.27 30.63
CA TRP A 448 37.09 14.97 31.86
C TRP A 448 35.92 15.91 32.19
N PRO A 449 36.01 17.25 31.97
CA PRO A 449 34.89 18.16 32.20
C PRO A 449 33.67 17.78 31.35
N ASP A 450 33.89 17.46 30.07
CA ASP A 450 32.81 17.11 29.16
C ASP A 450 32.21 15.74 29.50
N ALA A 451 33.05 14.76 29.85
CA ALA A 451 32.57 13.45 30.33
C ALA A 451 31.70 13.57 31.59
N VAL A 452 32.07 14.45 32.53
CA VAL A 452 31.27 14.77 33.72
C VAL A 452 29.96 15.44 33.33
N ALA A 453 30.02 16.49 32.51
CA ALA A 453 28.84 17.24 32.09
C ALA A 453 27.80 16.36 31.38
N THR A 454 28.24 15.46 30.49
CA THR A 454 27.37 14.50 29.80
C THR A 454 26.66 13.55 30.78
N LEU A 455 27.38 13.02 31.77
CA LEU A 455 26.77 12.12 32.77
C LEU A 455 25.86 12.86 33.76
N GLU A 456 26.18 14.11 34.10
CA GLU A 456 25.30 14.97 34.89
C GLU A 456 24.02 15.31 34.14
N ASP A 457 24.10 15.58 32.83
CA ASP A 457 22.94 15.83 31.99
C ASP A 457 22.02 14.60 31.91
N TYR A 458 22.58 13.39 31.81
CA TYR A 458 21.80 12.15 31.96
C TYR A 458 21.12 12.06 33.33
N LEU A 459 21.84 12.35 34.42
CA LEU A 459 21.28 12.33 35.77
C LEU A 459 20.28 13.47 36.05
N ALA A 460 20.14 14.43 35.14
CA ALA A 460 19.11 15.47 35.22
C ALA A 460 17.81 15.07 34.49
N GLN A 461 17.81 13.97 33.74
CA GLN A 461 16.64 13.53 32.97
C GLN A 461 15.47 13.16 33.89
N PRO A 462 14.23 13.53 33.56
CA PRO A 462 13.07 13.30 34.45
C PRO A 462 12.62 11.83 34.48
N TYR A 463 13.16 10.98 33.61
CA TYR A 463 12.76 9.58 33.42
C TYR A 463 13.76 8.58 33.99
N LEU A 464 14.60 8.98 34.93
CA LEU A 464 15.63 8.08 35.46
C LEU A 464 15.04 6.81 36.09
N PRO A 465 15.71 5.65 35.91
CA PRO A 465 15.32 4.44 36.61
C PRO A 465 15.59 4.60 38.11
N SER A 466 14.98 3.75 38.92
CA SER A 466 15.26 3.72 40.37
C SER A 466 16.69 3.27 40.70
N ASP A 467 17.32 2.49 39.81
CA ASP A 467 18.73 2.07 39.92
C ASP A 467 19.58 2.80 38.89
N ILE A 468 20.29 3.83 39.34
CA ILE A 468 21.27 4.60 38.58
C ILE A 468 22.71 4.37 39.09
N SER A 469 22.92 3.30 39.87
CA SER A 469 24.17 3.08 40.61
C SER A 469 25.39 2.97 39.69
N GLN A 470 25.25 2.35 38.52
CA GLN A 470 26.34 2.22 37.56
C GLN A 470 26.73 3.58 36.95
N THR A 471 25.75 4.40 36.58
CA THR A 471 26.02 5.73 36.03
C THR A 471 26.60 6.67 37.10
N GLN A 472 26.14 6.59 38.35
CA GLN A 472 26.75 7.31 39.48
C GLN A 472 28.22 6.89 39.71
N LYS A 473 28.55 5.60 39.60
CA LYS A 473 29.94 5.10 39.66
C LYS A 473 30.80 5.64 38.53
N ASN A 474 30.27 5.67 37.30
CA ASN A 474 30.96 6.22 36.14
C ASN A 474 31.25 7.72 36.34
N LEU A 475 30.26 8.48 36.82
CA LEU A 475 30.41 9.91 37.09
C LEU A 475 31.43 10.18 38.21
N ALA A 476 31.36 9.48 39.33
CA ALA A 476 32.34 9.60 40.40
C ALA A 476 33.76 9.27 39.92
N SER A 477 33.90 8.29 39.03
CA SER A 477 35.18 7.93 38.44
C SER A 477 35.69 9.00 37.46
N ALA A 478 34.81 9.64 36.69
CA ALA A 478 35.16 10.77 35.81
C ALA A 478 35.69 11.94 36.64
N TYR A 479 35.00 12.30 37.72
CA TYR A 479 35.45 13.31 38.68
C TYR A 479 36.83 13.00 39.25
N LYS A 480 37.07 11.76 39.69
CA LYS A 480 38.38 11.35 40.22
C LYS A 480 39.49 11.54 39.18
N ASN A 481 39.26 11.13 37.93
CA ASN A 481 40.25 11.27 36.87
C ASN A 481 40.51 12.74 36.51
N TRP A 482 39.47 13.58 36.54
CA TRP A 482 39.65 15.02 36.38
C TRP A 482 40.53 15.63 37.47
N VAL A 483 40.31 15.25 38.73
CA VAL A 483 41.14 15.68 39.86
C VAL A 483 42.60 15.29 39.65
N LEU A 484 42.86 14.04 39.25
CA LEU A 484 44.22 13.56 38.97
C LEU A 484 44.87 14.33 37.83
N TYR A 485 44.13 14.60 36.75
CA TYR A 485 44.59 15.43 35.65
C TYR A 485 45.00 16.83 36.12
N GLU A 486 44.16 17.53 36.88
CA GLU A 486 44.50 18.86 37.41
C GLU A 486 45.71 18.85 38.36
N ILE A 487 45.90 17.77 39.13
CA ILE A 487 47.09 17.56 39.97
C ILE A 487 48.34 17.44 39.10
N ASP A 488 48.30 16.65 38.02
CA ASP A 488 49.43 16.46 37.11
C ASP A 488 49.86 17.76 36.42
N TYR A 489 48.91 18.67 36.17
CA TYR A 489 49.17 20.02 35.66
C TYR A 489 49.42 21.07 36.78
N ASN A 490 49.59 20.63 38.03
CA ASN A 490 49.88 21.47 39.20
C ASN A 490 48.82 22.56 39.47
N ASN A 491 47.56 22.30 39.11
CA ASN A 491 46.40 23.16 39.36
C ASN A 491 45.60 22.70 40.59
N LEU A 492 46.26 22.71 41.75
CA LEU A 492 45.69 22.19 43.01
C LEU A 492 44.39 22.89 43.45
N LYS A 493 44.20 24.16 43.08
CA LYS A 493 42.98 24.90 43.39
C LYS A 493 41.78 24.31 42.63
N SER A 494 41.95 24.04 41.34
CA SER A 494 40.92 23.39 40.51
C SER A 494 40.63 21.98 41.00
N ALA A 495 41.69 21.17 41.20
CA ALA A 495 41.58 19.80 41.71
C ALA A 495 40.77 19.73 43.02
N LYS A 496 41.02 20.65 43.96
CA LYS A 496 40.27 20.73 45.23
C LYS A 496 38.79 21.08 45.01
N ALA A 497 38.48 21.99 44.09
CA ALA A 497 37.10 22.38 43.79
C ALA A 497 36.31 21.21 43.17
N ILE A 498 36.92 20.50 42.22
CA ILE A 498 36.33 19.34 41.54
C ILE A 498 36.10 18.19 42.54
N ALA A 499 37.07 17.90 43.41
CA ALA A 499 36.92 16.88 44.45
C ALA A 499 35.77 17.20 45.43
N LEU A 500 35.59 18.47 45.78
CA LEU A 500 34.47 18.93 46.61
C LEU A 500 33.13 18.78 45.89
N GLN A 501 33.07 19.10 44.60
CA GLN A 501 31.87 18.94 43.78
C GLN A 501 31.41 17.48 43.71
N CYS A 502 32.34 16.53 43.51
CA CYS A 502 32.06 15.09 43.55
C CYS A 502 31.38 14.69 44.88
N GLU A 503 31.90 15.16 46.02
CA GLU A 503 31.37 14.88 47.36
C GLU A 503 29.98 15.52 47.57
N MET A 504 29.75 16.73 47.06
CA MET A 504 28.48 17.44 47.16
C MET A 504 27.35 16.75 46.38
N GLN A 505 27.67 16.09 45.27
CA GLN A 505 26.69 15.33 44.49
C GLN A 505 26.30 13.99 45.15
N HIS A 506 26.83 13.68 46.35
CA HIS A 506 26.60 12.44 47.09
C HIS A 506 26.86 11.16 46.28
N LEU A 507 27.76 11.23 45.30
CA LEU A 507 28.12 10.12 44.45
C LEU A 507 29.10 9.20 45.19
N GLU A 508 28.86 7.89 45.16
CA GLU A 508 29.78 6.81 45.57
C GLU A 508 30.91 7.26 46.50
N ALA A 509 30.56 7.50 47.78
CA ALA A 509 31.37 8.26 48.73
C ALA A 509 32.85 7.81 48.83
N GLN A 510 33.12 6.53 48.55
CA GLN A 510 34.47 5.99 48.54
C GLN A 510 35.34 6.56 47.40
N ILE A 511 34.79 6.74 46.19
CA ILE A 511 35.51 7.24 45.02
C ILE A 511 35.81 8.74 45.16
N CYS A 512 34.80 9.53 45.53
CA CYS A 512 34.99 10.97 45.75
C CYS A 512 35.95 11.25 46.92
N LYS A 513 35.88 10.45 47.99
CA LYS A 513 36.84 10.54 49.10
C LYS A 513 38.26 10.24 48.64
N ALA A 514 38.45 9.20 47.84
CA ALA A 514 39.77 8.89 47.28
C ALA A 514 40.32 10.06 46.44
N ALA A 515 39.50 10.71 45.62
CA ALA A 515 39.92 11.89 44.87
C ALA A 515 40.37 13.05 45.78
N LYS A 516 39.65 13.30 46.88
CA LYS A 516 40.00 14.31 47.89
C LYS A 516 41.30 14.00 48.63
N ASP A 517 41.53 12.72 48.94
CA ASP A 517 42.75 12.25 49.58
C ASP A 517 43.97 12.48 48.66
N GLU A 518 43.84 12.27 47.35
CA GLU A 518 44.89 12.57 46.35
C GLU A 518 45.26 14.06 46.32
N VAL A 519 44.27 14.96 46.38
CA VAL A 519 44.51 16.41 46.48
C VAL A 519 45.28 16.76 47.76
N ALA A 520 44.94 16.15 48.90
CA ALA A 520 45.62 16.39 50.16
C ALA A 520 47.09 15.93 50.13
N ILE A 521 47.35 14.77 49.52
CA ILE A 521 48.71 14.25 49.30
C ILE A 521 49.51 15.19 48.39
N ALA A 522 48.93 15.61 47.25
CA ALA A 522 49.58 16.51 46.30
C ALA A 522 49.90 17.87 46.93
N ASN A 523 48.99 18.44 47.72
CA ASN A 523 49.19 19.70 48.42
C ASN A 523 50.33 19.62 49.44
N THR A 524 50.45 18.49 50.15
CA THR A 524 51.56 18.26 51.11
C THR A 524 52.91 18.16 50.41
N LYS A 525 52.97 17.51 49.23
CA LYS A 525 54.19 17.46 48.42
C LYS A 525 54.56 18.85 47.88
N HIS A 526 53.58 19.62 47.41
CA HIS A 526 53.80 20.96 46.88
C HIS A 526 54.32 21.93 47.95
N THR A 527 53.85 21.84 49.20
CA THR A 527 54.37 22.66 50.31
C THR A 527 55.80 22.26 50.71
N MET A 528 56.15 20.98 50.66
CA MET A 528 57.53 20.50 50.95
C MET A 528 58.55 20.92 49.88
N LEU A 529 58.13 21.11 48.63
CA LEU A 529 59.01 21.45 47.52
C LEU A 529 59.22 22.96 47.33
N LYS A 530 58.50 23.83 48.04
CA LYS A 530 58.79 25.27 48.00
C LYS A 530 60.13 25.50 48.72
N PRO A 531 61.21 25.90 48.03
CA PRO A 531 62.47 26.19 48.67
C PRO A 531 62.24 27.27 49.71
N HIS A 532 62.76 27.07 50.92
CA HIS A 532 62.85 28.12 51.93
C HIS A 532 63.82 29.19 51.41
N THR A 533 63.33 30.09 50.57
CA THR A 533 64.03 31.33 50.23
C THR A 533 63.93 32.24 51.45
N HIS A 534 64.94 32.11 52.32
CA HIS A 534 65.26 33.10 53.34
C HIS A 534 65.96 34.30 52.74
#